data_AF-A0A661TZ84-F1
#
_entry.id   AF-A0A661TZ84-F1
#
_cell.length_a   1.000
_cell.length_b   1.000
_cell.length_c   1.000
_cell.angle_alpha   90.00
_cell.angle_beta   90.00
_cell.angle_gamma   90.00
#
_symmetry.space_group_name_H-M   'P 1'
#
loop_
_entity.id
_entity.type
_entity.pdbx_description
1 polymer ?
#
loop_
_entity_poly.entity_id
_entity_poly.type
_entity_poly.pdbx_seq_one_letter_code
_entity_poly.pdbx_strand_id
1 'polypeptide(L)'
;MKEGSKNRNKTLRITISRDGKDIKEIFTNESITIGNSLDNDIVIKSWKLRDHFPIVEVKSNTSCILNIHESMEGFISKGTTSQSLKDLVALNLLPKKDDCYQVSFDTQNVGNIRFGNICLKFDYTIPPPSTEAEISIKELLAYKEVSKKVVMEEERKFAYIMLGSFVAHLLFVIYAYNASPPKKRTVIAGLPPVIAELVEMDITAPSEVGTGEEKT
;
A
#
# COMPACT_ATOMS: atom_id res chain seq x y z
N MET A 1 -41.15 11.25 33.74
CA MET A 1 -39.70 11.28 34.00
C MET A 1 -39.02 11.78 32.75
N LYS A 2 -38.32 12.92 32.82
CA LYS A 2 -37.57 13.47 31.68
C LYS A 2 -36.25 12.71 31.59
N GLU A 3 -36.09 11.87 30.56
CA GLU A 3 -34.78 11.31 30.24
C GLU A 3 -33.83 12.46 29.91
N GLY A 4 -32.77 12.56 30.70
CA GLY A 4 -31.68 13.49 30.46
C GLY A 4 -31.03 13.16 29.13
N SER A 5 -31.25 13.99 28.12
CA SER A 5 -30.46 14.01 26.90
C SER A 5 -29.02 14.34 27.28
N LYS A 6 -28.21 13.31 27.56
CA LYS A 6 -26.75 13.42 27.49
C LYS A 6 -26.47 14.03 26.14
N ASN A 7 -25.88 15.22 26.12
CA ASN A 7 -25.50 15.92 24.92
C ASN A 7 -24.47 15.05 24.17
N ARG A 8 -24.96 14.16 23.30
CA ARG A 8 -24.11 13.26 22.54
C ARG A 8 -23.49 14.11 21.45
N ASN A 9 -22.19 14.36 21.56
CA ASN A 9 -21.44 15.08 20.54
C ASN A 9 -21.62 14.36 19.19
N LYS A 10 -21.95 15.12 18.14
CA LYS A 10 -21.98 14.59 16.78
C LYS A 10 -20.58 14.13 16.38
N THR A 11 -20.51 13.06 15.62
CA THR A 11 -19.27 12.50 15.05
C THR A 11 -19.44 12.35 13.54
N LEU A 12 -18.34 12.31 12.79
CA LEU A 12 -18.40 12.06 11.36
C LEU A 12 -18.74 10.59 11.14
N ARG A 13 -19.86 10.34 10.46
CA ARG A 13 -20.21 9.04 9.92
C ARG A 13 -19.80 8.98 8.46
N ILE A 14 -19.18 7.87 8.09
CA ILE A 14 -18.83 7.52 6.72
C ILE A 14 -19.54 6.19 6.41
N THR A 15 -20.56 6.25 5.57
CA THR A 15 -21.22 5.04 5.04
C THR A 15 -20.56 4.67 3.72
N ILE A 16 -20.04 3.44 3.65
CA ILE A 16 -19.38 2.86 2.48
C ILE A 16 -20.38 1.94 1.80
N SER A 17 -20.75 2.29 0.58
CA SER A 17 -21.63 1.48 -0.27
C SER A 17 -20.89 0.99 -1.50
N ARG A 18 -21.19 -0.23 -1.95
CA ARG A 18 -20.70 -0.78 -3.23
C ARG A 18 -21.88 -1.33 -4.00
N ASP A 19 -21.97 -0.98 -5.28
CA ASP A 19 -23.06 -1.43 -6.15
C ASP A 19 -24.46 -1.13 -5.54
N GLY A 20 -24.57 0.01 -4.86
CA GLY A 20 -25.81 0.48 -4.23
C GLY A 20 -26.17 -0.19 -2.90
N LYS A 21 -25.33 -1.08 -2.37
CA LYS A 21 -25.53 -1.73 -1.07
C LYS A 21 -24.54 -1.19 -0.04
N ASP A 22 -25.05 -0.80 1.13
CA ASP A 22 -24.23 -0.37 2.26
C ASP A 22 -23.48 -1.58 2.83
N ILE A 23 -22.15 -1.49 2.88
CA ILE A 23 -21.27 -2.56 3.37
C ILE A 23 -20.82 -2.26 4.79
N LYS A 24 -20.51 -0.99 5.09
CA LYS A 24 -19.89 -0.61 6.36
C LYS A 24 -20.21 0.83 6.71
N GLU A 25 -20.40 1.08 7.99
CA GLU A 25 -20.42 2.43 8.56
C GLU A 25 -19.21 2.62 9.48
N ILE A 26 -18.58 3.78 9.39
CA ILE A 26 -17.47 4.18 10.25
C ILE A 26 -17.87 5.46 10.96
N PHE A 27 -17.75 5.48 12.28
CA PHE A 27 -17.94 6.68 13.10
C PHE A 27 -16.56 7.11 13.60
N THR A 28 -16.14 8.34 13.32
CA THR A 28 -14.77 8.79 13.62
C THR A 28 -14.70 10.29 13.89
N ASN A 29 -13.72 10.68 14.69
CA ASN A 29 -13.27 12.07 14.86
C ASN A 29 -11.83 12.24 14.40
N GLU A 30 -11.31 11.28 13.64
CA GLU A 30 -9.94 11.25 13.14
C GLU A 30 -9.91 11.35 11.61
N SER A 31 -8.76 11.74 11.07
CA SER A 31 -8.51 11.75 9.63
C SER A 31 -8.57 10.32 9.08
N ILE A 32 -9.10 10.17 7.87
CA ILE A 32 -9.33 8.87 7.22
C ILE A 32 -8.56 8.81 5.91
N THR A 33 -7.92 7.67 5.69
CA THR A 33 -7.14 7.35 4.51
C THR A 33 -7.81 6.24 3.69
N ILE A 34 -7.61 6.30 2.37
CA ILE A 34 -8.13 5.35 1.40
C ILE A 34 -7.02 4.94 0.44
N GLY A 35 -6.97 3.66 0.06
CA GLY A 35 -5.96 3.18 -0.87
C GLY A 35 -5.93 1.66 -1.01
N ASN A 36 -4.92 1.13 -1.70
CA ASN A 36 -4.76 -0.30 -1.95
C ASN A 36 -4.07 -1.06 -0.80
N SER A 37 -3.23 -0.36 -0.02
CA SER A 37 -2.50 -0.92 1.11
C SER A 37 -3.43 -1.20 2.29
N LEU A 38 -3.10 -2.27 3.04
CA LEU A 38 -3.79 -2.65 4.28
C LEU A 38 -3.57 -1.65 5.42
N ASP A 39 -2.61 -0.73 5.29
CA ASP A 39 -2.37 0.30 6.31
C ASP A 39 -3.41 1.44 6.28
N ASN A 40 -4.20 1.53 5.19
CA ASN A 40 -5.29 2.49 5.05
C ASN A 40 -6.52 2.11 5.86
N ASP A 41 -7.29 3.13 6.28
CA ASP A 41 -8.54 2.93 7.01
C ASP A 41 -9.64 2.33 6.12
N ILE A 42 -9.64 2.70 4.83
CA ILE A 42 -10.52 2.15 3.81
C ILE A 42 -9.67 1.52 2.70
N VAL A 43 -9.63 0.19 2.68
CA VAL A 43 -8.87 -0.57 1.67
C VAL A 43 -9.70 -0.84 0.43
N ILE A 44 -9.21 -0.39 -0.72
CA ILE A 44 -9.86 -0.51 -2.03
C ILE A 44 -8.85 -1.06 -3.03
N LYS A 45 -9.01 -2.34 -3.37
CA LYS A 45 -8.06 -3.06 -4.26
C LYS A 45 -8.02 -2.50 -5.68
N SER A 46 -9.09 -1.87 -6.15
CA SER A 46 -9.18 -1.24 -7.48
C SER A 46 -8.80 0.24 -7.46
N TRP A 47 -8.22 0.73 -6.36
CA TRP A 47 -7.78 2.10 -6.24
C TRP A 47 -6.62 2.39 -7.19
N LYS A 48 -6.77 3.39 -8.05
CA LYS A 48 -5.79 3.77 -9.07
C LYS A 48 -5.02 5.04 -8.73
N LEU A 49 -5.33 5.68 -7.60
CA LEU A 49 -4.64 6.89 -7.14
C LEU A 49 -3.50 6.50 -6.19
N ARG A 50 -3.01 7.46 -5.41
CA ARG A 50 -1.98 7.23 -4.39
C ARG A 50 -2.36 6.10 -3.43
N ASP A 51 -1.41 5.23 -3.10
CA ASP A 51 -1.58 4.11 -2.16
C ASP A 51 -2.08 4.56 -0.78
N HIS A 52 -1.80 5.81 -0.39
CA HIS A 52 -2.29 6.46 0.82
C HIS A 52 -2.90 7.82 0.48
N PHE A 53 -4.19 7.83 0.14
CA PHE A 53 -4.92 9.07 -0.14
C PHE A 53 -5.70 9.53 1.09
N PRO A 54 -5.44 10.72 1.65
CA PRO A 54 -6.18 11.22 2.81
C PRO A 54 -7.56 11.72 2.36
N ILE A 55 -8.59 10.87 2.39
CA ILE A 55 -9.94 11.25 1.95
C ILE A 55 -10.59 12.27 2.90
N VAL A 56 -10.29 12.19 4.20
CA VAL A 56 -10.77 13.12 5.23
C VAL A 56 -9.59 13.63 6.05
N GLU A 57 -9.47 14.94 6.19
CA GLU A 57 -8.60 15.60 7.17
C GLU A 57 -9.45 16.30 8.23
N VAL A 58 -9.46 15.78 9.45
CA VAL A 58 -10.20 16.43 10.54
C VAL A 58 -9.48 17.71 10.97
N LYS A 59 -10.23 18.82 11.07
CA LYS A 59 -9.73 20.10 11.59
C LYS A 59 -10.22 20.36 13.00
N SER A 60 -11.47 20.00 13.28
CA SER A 60 -12.08 20.07 14.59
C SER A 60 -13.18 19.01 14.72
N ASN A 61 -13.79 18.89 15.91
CA ASN A 61 -14.91 17.97 16.13
C ASN A 61 -16.15 18.28 15.26
N THR A 62 -16.24 19.49 14.69
CA THR A 62 -17.40 19.94 13.91
C THR A 62 -17.04 20.34 12.48
N SER A 63 -15.77 20.19 12.08
CA SER A 63 -15.30 20.52 10.75
C SER A 63 -14.14 19.64 10.28
N CYS A 64 -14.19 19.26 9.01
CA CYS A 64 -13.11 18.56 8.33
C CYS A 64 -12.93 19.12 6.91
N ILE A 65 -11.87 18.65 6.26
CA ILE A 65 -11.63 18.86 4.83
C ILE A 65 -11.79 17.52 4.14
N LEU A 66 -12.61 17.48 3.09
CA LEU A 66 -12.66 16.36 2.16
C LEU A 66 -11.67 16.65 1.03
N ASN A 67 -10.72 15.75 0.82
CA ASN A 67 -9.81 15.84 -0.32
C ASN A 67 -10.41 15.05 -1.49
N ILE A 68 -10.56 15.70 -2.63
CA ILE A 68 -11.28 15.17 -3.78
C ILE A 68 -10.34 15.14 -4.97
N HIS A 69 -10.17 13.96 -5.56
CA HIS A 69 -9.39 13.81 -6.78
C HIS A 69 -10.26 14.07 -8.01
N GLU A 70 -9.66 14.49 -9.14
CA GLU A 70 -10.37 14.81 -10.39
C GLU A 70 -11.16 13.63 -10.96
N SER A 71 -10.73 12.40 -10.65
CA SER A 71 -11.41 11.17 -11.05
C SER A 71 -12.61 10.81 -10.16
N MET A 72 -12.86 11.57 -9.09
CA MET A 72 -14.00 11.37 -8.22
C MET A 72 -15.20 12.17 -8.72
N GLU A 73 -16.37 11.63 -8.49
CA GLU A 73 -17.64 12.26 -8.80
C GLU A 73 -18.47 12.39 -7.53
N GLY A 74 -19.50 13.22 -7.55
CA GLY A 74 -20.40 13.32 -6.40
C GLY A 74 -20.93 14.72 -6.19
N PHE A 75 -21.50 14.91 -5.02
CA PHE A 75 -22.11 16.17 -4.61
C PHE A 75 -21.91 16.41 -3.13
N ILE A 76 -21.97 17.68 -2.75
CA ILE A 76 -22.07 18.11 -1.37
C ILE A 76 -23.34 18.93 -1.25
N SER A 77 -24.16 18.59 -0.27
CA SER A 77 -25.38 19.31 0.04
C SER A 77 -25.28 19.99 1.39
N LYS A 78 -25.86 21.20 1.46
CA LYS A 78 -26.02 21.99 2.68
C LYS A 78 -27.48 22.47 2.73
N GLY A 79 -28.26 21.87 3.62
CA GLY A 79 -29.71 22.10 3.65
C GLY A 79 -30.40 21.68 2.35
N THR A 80 -31.02 22.63 1.65
CA THR A 80 -31.72 22.40 0.37
C THR A 80 -30.84 22.60 -0.85
N THR A 81 -29.62 23.12 -0.69
CA THR A 81 -28.69 23.36 -1.79
C THR A 81 -27.80 22.14 -1.97
N SER A 82 -27.69 21.64 -3.20
CA SER A 82 -26.75 20.58 -3.57
C SER A 82 -25.85 21.08 -4.70
N GLN A 83 -24.55 20.87 -4.57
CA GLN A 83 -23.55 21.29 -5.55
C GLN A 83 -22.75 20.07 -6.01
N SER A 84 -22.67 19.89 -7.33
CA SER A 84 -21.83 18.87 -7.95
C SER A 84 -20.35 19.22 -7.73
N LEU A 85 -19.56 18.22 -7.35
CA LEU A 85 -18.12 18.39 -7.18
C LEU A 85 -17.43 18.77 -8.49
N LYS A 86 -17.91 18.23 -9.62
CA LYS A 86 -17.37 18.57 -10.94
C LYS A 86 -17.59 20.03 -11.28
N ASP A 87 -18.75 20.58 -10.95
CA ASP A 87 -19.08 21.97 -11.24
C ASP A 87 -18.23 22.91 -10.38
N LEU A 88 -18.03 22.56 -9.10
CA LEU A 88 -17.17 23.31 -8.18
C LEU A 88 -15.70 23.33 -8.63
N VAL A 89 -15.21 22.21 -9.16
CA VAL A 89 -13.86 22.11 -9.76
C VAL A 89 -13.79 22.91 -11.05
N ALA A 90 -14.76 22.76 -11.97
CA ALA A 90 -14.78 23.45 -13.26
C ALA A 90 -14.85 24.98 -13.12
N LEU A 91 -15.53 25.47 -12.09
CA LEU A 91 -15.64 26.89 -11.77
C LEU A 91 -14.43 27.43 -10.97
N ASN A 92 -13.42 26.60 -10.68
CA ASN A 92 -12.27 26.95 -9.83
C ASN A 92 -12.66 27.50 -8.45
N LEU A 93 -13.76 27.00 -7.88
CA LEU A 93 -14.26 27.45 -6.56
C LEU A 93 -13.61 26.70 -5.39
N LEU A 94 -12.87 25.63 -5.68
CA LEU A 94 -12.20 24.82 -4.67
C LEU A 94 -10.69 25.04 -4.71
N PRO A 95 -10.04 25.27 -3.55
CA PRO A 95 -8.60 25.34 -3.48
C PRO A 95 -8.00 23.98 -3.86
N LYS A 96 -7.01 24.01 -4.77
CA LYS A 96 -6.22 22.85 -5.14
C LYS A 96 -4.98 22.78 -4.25
N LYS A 97 -4.73 21.61 -3.68
CA LYS A 97 -3.53 21.29 -2.89
C LYS A 97 -2.94 20.00 -3.46
N ASP A 98 -1.70 20.07 -3.92
CA ASP A 98 -1.07 18.99 -4.67
C ASP A 98 -1.95 18.57 -5.88
N ASP A 99 -2.37 17.31 -5.91
CA ASP A 99 -3.20 16.65 -6.90
C ASP A 99 -4.66 16.44 -6.44
N CYS A 100 -5.12 17.16 -5.41
CA CYS A 100 -6.51 17.11 -4.96
C CYS A 100 -7.13 18.51 -4.75
N TYR A 101 -8.46 18.56 -4.78
CA TYR A 101 -9.27 19.72 -4.46
C TYR A 101 -9.82 19.56 -3.05
N GLN A 102 -9.75 20.62 -2.26
CA GLN A 102 -10.15 20.58 -0.86
C GLN A 102 -11.54 21.20 -0.69
N VAL A 103 -12.47 20.44 -0.11
CA VAL A 103 -13.80 20.95 0.25
C VAL A 103 -13.96 21.01 1.75
N SER A 104 -14.34 22.17 2.27
CA SER A 104 -14.69 22.32 3.68
C SER A 104 -16.01 21.62 3.96
N PHE A 105 -16.02 20.77 4.99
CA PHE A 105 -17.17 19.97 5.36
C PHE A 105 -17.46 20.15 6.85
N ASP A 106 -18.72 20.39 7.20
CA ASP A 106 -19.16 20.76 8.55
C ASP A 106 -20.42 19.97 8.97
N THR A 107 -20.88 20.17 10.20
CA THR A 107 -22.04 19.44 10.76
C THR A 107 -23.39 19.68 10.07
N GLN A 108 -23.48 20.64 9.16
CA GLN A 108 -24.68 20.97 8.39
C GLN A 108 -24.63 20.36 6.98
N ASN A 109 -23.47 19.83 6.58
CA ASN A 109 -23.24 19.29 5.25
C ASN A 109 -23.50 17.78 5.22
N VAL A 110 -23.96 17.31 4.07
CA VAL A 110 -24.00 15.90 3.70
C VAL A 110 -23.23 15.74 2.40
N GLY A 111 -22.28 14.82 2.39
CA GLY A 111 -21.41 14.58 1.24
C GLY A 111 -21.71 13.23 0.63
N ASN A 112 -21.64 13.14 -0.69
CA ASN A 112 -21.64 11.86 -1.40
C ASN A 112 -20.53 11.90 -2.44
N ILE A 113 -19.54 11.02 -2.29
CA ILE A 113 -18.40 10.90 -3.20
C ILE A 113 -18.40 9.50 -3.78
N ARG A 114 -18.36 9.41 -5.11
CA ARG A 114 -18.34 8.18 -5.88
C ARG A 114 -17.05 8.07 -6.66
N PHE A 115 -16.49 6.87 -6.70
CA PHE A 115 -15.39 6.52 -7.60
C PHE A 115 -15.54 5.05 -8.02
N GLY A 116 -15.76 4.83 -9.32
CA GLY A 116 -16.14 3.53 -9.84
C GLY A 116 -17.46 3.02 -9.23
N ASN A 117 -17.43 1.81 -8.66
CA ASN A 117 -18.59 1.19 -8.04
C ASN A 117 -18.74 1.46 -6.54
N ILE A 118 -17.83 2.25 -5.95
CA ILE A 118 -17.83 2.56 -4.52
C ILE A 118 -18.36 3.98 -4.32
N CYS A 119 -19.18 4.12 -3.28
CA CYS A 119 -19.81 5.35 -2.85
C CYS A 119 -19.48 5.56 -1.36
N LEU A 120 -18.99 6.75 -1.04
CA LEU A 120 -18.74 7.20 0.33
C LEU A 120 -19.73 8.32 0.63
N LYS A 121 -20.60 8.08 1.61
CA LYS A 121 -21.51 9.10 2.12
C LYS A 121 -20.96 9.62 3.45
N PHE A 122 -20.88 10.93 3.56
CA PHE A 122 -20.37 11.65 4.72
C PHE A 122 -21.51 12.41 5.38
N ASP A 123 -21.66 12.26 6.69
CA ASP A 123 -22.64 13.03 7.46
C ASP A 123 -22.24 13.12 8.93
N TYR A 124 -22.62 14.20 9.61
CA TYR A 124 -22.42 14.32 11.05
C TYR A 124 -23.67 13.86 11.80
N THR A 125 -23.55 12.74 12.50
CA THR A 125 -24.66 12.15 13.25
C THR A 125 -24.26 11.86 14.70
N ILE A 126 -25.27 11.65 15.53
CA ILE A 126 -25.08 11.18 16.90
C ILE A 126 -24.85 9.67 16.83
N PRO A 127 -23.72 9.15 17.34
CA PRO A 127 -23.49 7.71 17.33
C PRO A 127 -24.56 6.99 18.16
N PRO A 128 -24.97 5.77 17.75
CA PRO A 128 -25.91 4.97 18.52
C PRO A 128 -25.36 4.72 19.94
N PRO A 129 -26.22 4.72 20.98
CA PRO A 129 -25.78 4.48 22.34
C PRO A 129 -25.18 3.07 22.41
N SER A 130 -23.94 2.99 22.89
CA SER A 130 -23.02 1.88 22.70
C SER A 130 -23.52 0.54 23.22
N THR A 131 -23.60 -0.42 22.30
CA THR A 131 -22.95 -1.72 22.51
C THR A 131 -21.98 -2.01 21.34
N GLU A 132 -22.28 -1.54 20.12
CA GLU A 132 -21.45 -1.82 18.92
C GLU A 132 -20.39 -0.74 18.57
N ALA A 133 -20.59 0.52 18.95
CA ALA A 133 -19.70 1.62 18.54
C ALA A 133 -18.35 1.66 19.27
N GLU A 134 -18.30 1.23 20.54
CA GLU A 134 -17.03 1.01 21.25
C GLU A 134 -16.31 -0.25 20.75
N ILE A 135 -17.08 -1.23 20.28
CA ILE A 135 -16.56 -2.49 19.75
C ILE A 135 -15.90 -2.23 18.39
N SER A 136 -16.50 -1.47 17.47
CA SER A 136 -15.95 -1.35 16.11
C SER A 136 -14.61 -0.62 16.03
N ILE A 137 -14.37 0.43 16.81
CA ILE A 137 -13.08 1.15 16.81
C ILE A 137 -12.03 0.35 17.60
N LYS A 138 -12.39 -0.23 18.75
CA LYS A 138 -11.46 -1.11 19.49
C LYS A 138 -11.12 -2.37 18.70
N GLU A 139 -12.07 -2.96 17.97
CA GLU A 139 -11.83 -4.10 17.09
C GLU A 139 -11.01 -3.70 15.87
N LEU A 140 -11.22 -2.53 15.27
CA LEU A 140 -10.39 -2.07 14.15
C LEU A 140 -8.96 -1.74 14.59
N LEU A 141 -8.80 -1.07 15.72
CA LEU A 141 -7.48 -0.78 16.31
C LEU A 141 -6.81 -2.06 16.81
N ALA A 142 -7.54 -2.97 17.47
CA ALA A 142 -7.01 -4.27 17.89
C ALA A 142 -6.67 -5.14 16.68
N TYR A 143 -7.48 -5.13 15.61
CA TYR A 143 -7.16 -5.83 14.37
C TYR A 143 -5.91 -5.24 13.70
N LYS A 144 -5.76 -3.91 13.68
CA LYS A 144 -4.56 -3.24 13.15
C LYS A 144 -3.31 -3.56 13.98
N GLU A 145 -3.43 -3.59 15.30
CA GLU A 145 -2.32 -3.98 16.21
C GLU A 145 -1.96 -5.46 16.11
N VAL A 146 -2.96 -6.34 16.06
CA VAL A 146 -2.78 -7.79 15.89
C VAL A 146 -2.19 -8.08 14.52
N SER A 147 -2.72 -7.47 13.46
CA SER A 147 -2.21 -7.63 12.10
C SER A 147 -0.77 -7.14 11.99
N LYS A 148 -0.43 -5.98 12.55
CA LYS A 148 0.95 -5.49 12.59
C LYS A 148 1.89 -6.44 13.33
N LYS A 149 1.47 -7.00 14.47
CA LYS A 149 2.26 -8.00 15.20
C LYS A 149 2.43 -9.30 14.42
N VAL A 150 1.38 -9.80 13.78
CA VAL A 150 1.43 -11.05 12.98
C VAL A 150 2.33 -10.87 11.76
N VAL A 151 2.20 -9.75 11.03
CA VAL A 151 3.07 -9.44 9.89
C VAL A 151 4.52 -9.34 10.33
N MET A 152 4.81 -8.66 11.44
CA MET A 152 6.18 -8.58 11.97
C MET A 152 6.74 -9.95 12.43
N GLU A 153 5.91 -10.86 12.95
CA GLU A 153 6.37 -12.21 13.30
C GLU A 153 6.67 -13.09 12.09
N GLU A 154 5.87 -12.98 11.02
CA GLU A 154 6.13 -13.71 9.77
C GLU A 154 7.36 -13.17 9.03
N GLU A 155 7.51 -11.84 8.95
CA GLU A 155 8.69 -11.20 8.39
C GLU A 155 9.96 -11.58 9.16
N ARG A 156 9.88 -11.72 10.50
CA ARG A 156 11.01 -12.17 11.32
C ARG A 156 11.44 -13.60 11.00
N LYS A 157 10.48 -14.52 10.78
CA LYS A 157 10.79 -15.90 10.35
C LYS A 157 11.47 -15.91 8.98
N PHE A 158 10.96 -15.12 8.03
CA PHE A 158 11.55 -15.00 6.70
C PHE A 158 12.96 -14.39 6.75
N ALA A 159 13.17 -13.36 7.58
CA ALA A 159 14.49 -12.75 7.79
C ALA A 159 15.51 -13.76 8.33
N TYR A 160 15.13 -14.63 9.28
CA TYR A 160 16.03 -15.69 9.77
C TYR A 160 16.39 -16.71 8.69
N ILE A 161 15.43 -17.11 7.85
CA ILE A 161 15.69 -18.02 6.73
C ILE A 161 16.65 -17.39 5.71
N MET A 162 16.42 -16.11 5.36
CA MET A 162 17.30 -15.36 4.45
C MET A 162 18.70 -15.21 5.01
N LEU A 163 18.84 -14.86 6.30
CA LEU A 163 20.13 -14.74 6.97
C LEU A 163 20.87 -16.09 7.01
N GLY A 164 20.16 -17.17 7.34
CA GLY A 164 20.71 -18.52 7.32
C GLY A 164 21.20 -18.94 5.93
N SER A 165 20.40 -18.66 4.89
CA SER A 165 20.79 -18.91 3.49
C SER A 165 22.03 -18.12 3.09
N PHE A 166 22.11 -16.84 3.48
CA PHE A 166 23.26 -15.99 3.21
C PHE A 166 24.54 -16.54 3.87
N VAL A 167 24.47 -16.94 5.14
CA VAL A 167 25.61 -17.54 5.85
C VAL A 167 26.02 -18.87 5.21
N ALA A 168 25.07 -19.72 4.84
CA ALA A 168 25.37 -20.99 4.18
C ALA A 168 26.10 -20.79 2.83
N HIS A 169 25.66 -19.83 2.02
CA HIS A 169 26.33 -19.49 0.76
C HIS A 169 27.73 -18.94 1.00
N LEU A 170 27.90 -18.05 1.98
CA LEU A 170 29.21 -17.49 2.31
C LEU A 170 30.19 -18.59 2.75
N LEU A 171 29.74 -19.52 3.59
CA LEU A 171 30.54 -20.68 4.02
C LEU A 171 30.88 -21.60 2.84
N PHE A 172 29.94 -21.82 1.92
CA PHE A 172 30.19 -22.62 0.72
C PHE A 172 31.27 -21.99 -0.17
N VAL A 173 31.22 -20.67 -0.37
CA VAL A 173 32.25 -19.94 -1.15
C VAL A 173 33.62 -20.05 -0.47
N ILE A 174 33.69 -19.86 0.85
CA ILE A 174 34.93 -20.01 1.63
C ILE A 174 35.45 -21.45 1.53
N TYR A 175 34.57 -22.45 1.62
CA TYR A 175 34.94 -23.86 1.47
C TYR A 175 35.48 -24.14 0.06
N ALA A 176 34.79 -23.70 -0.99
CA ALA A 176 35.22 -23.90 -2.37
C ALA A 176 36.55 -23.21 -2.68
N TYR A 177 36.77 -22.02 -2.10
CA TYR A 177 38.03 -21.29 -2.25
C TYR A 177 39.21 -22.00 -1.55
N ASN A 178 38.97 -22.61 -0.39
CA ASN A 178 40.01 -23.32 0.38
C ASN A 178 40.18 -24.78 -0.03
N ALA A 179 39.19 -25.38 -0.69
CA ALA A 179 39.28 -26.72 -1.22
C ALA A 179 40.36 -26.73 -2.32
N SER A 180 41.41 -27.54 -2.10
CA SER A 180 42.43 -27.72 -3.12
C SER A 180 41.76 -28.20 -4.42
N PRO A 181 42.15 -27.65 -5.58
CA PRO A 181 41.57 -28.08 -6.84
C PRO A 181 41.71 -29.59 -6.97
N PRO A 182 40.69 -30.29 -7.50
CA PRO A 182 40.77 -31.74 -7.66
C PRO A 182 42.06 -32.06 -8.40
N LYS A 183 42.89 -32.93 -7.81
CA LYS A 183 44.12 -33.42 -8.45
C LYS A 183 43.74 -33.80 -9.87
N LYS A 184 44.34 -33.12 -10.87
CA LYS A 184 44.18 -33.48 -12.28
C LYS A 184 44.38 -34.99 -12.35
N ARG A 185 43.35 -35.72 -12.77
CA ARG A 185 43.45 -37.16 -13.02
C ARG A 185 44.58 -37.29 -14.02
N THR A 186 45.72 -37.81 -13.56
CA THR A 186 46.79 -38.25 -14.48
C THR A 186 46.10 -39.19 -15.45
N VAL A 187 46.12 -38.80 -16.73
CA VAL A 187 45.60 -39.59 -17.84
C VAL A 187 46.07 -41.02 -17.61
N ILE A 188 45.09 -41.92 -17.57
CA ILE A 188 45.27 -43.34 -17.32
C ILE A 188 46.36 -43.83 -18.27
N ALA A 189 47.48 -44.30 -17.73
CA ALA A 189 48.48 -45.03 -18.48
C ALA A 189 47.77 -46.26 -19.06
N GLY A 190 47.37 -46.19 -20.34
CA GLY A 190 46.61 -47.24 -21.01
C GLY A 190 45.56 -46.81 -22.04
N LEU A 191 45.42 -45.52 -22.39
CA LEU A 191 44.58 -45.16 -23.54
C LEU A 191 45.32 -45.46 -24.87
N PRO A 192 44.69 -46.16 -25.83
CA PRO A 192 45.24 -46.33 -27.17
C PRO A 192 45.41 -44.96 -27.87
N PRO A 193 46.42 -44.81 -28.74
CA PRO A 193 46.86 -43.52 -29.29
C PRO A 193 45.80 -42.73 -30.05
N VAL A 194 44.70 -43.37 -30.47
CA VAL A 194 43.63 -42.77 -31.28
C VAL A 194 42.83 -41.68 -30.53
N ILE A 195 42.82 -41.67 -29.19
CA ILE A 195 42.00 -40.71 -28.41
C ILE A 195 42.82 -39.47 -28.00
N ALA A 196 44.15 -39.55 -27.96
CA ALA A 196 45.00 -38.41 -27.60
C ALA A 196 44.91 -37.27 -28.62
N GLU A 197 44.76 -37.62 -29.90
CA GLU A 197 44.68 -36.66 -31.02
C GLU A 197 43.38 -35.82 -31.00
N LEU A 198 42.29 -36.36 -30.43
CA LEU A 198 41.00 -35.64 -30.32
C LEU A 198 40.98 -34.59 -29.20
N VAL A 199 41.89 -34.66 -28.23
CA VAL A 199 41.95 -33.71 -27.10
C VAL A 199 42.86 -32.51 -27.41
N GLU A 200 43.88 -32.67 -28.24
CA GLU A 200 44.73 -31.54 -28.65
C GLU A 200 44.06 -30.61 -29.67
N MET A 201 43.08 -31.09 -30.44
CA MET A 201 42.38 -30.25 -31.43
C MET A 201 41.46 -29.18 -30.83
N ASP A 202 41.05 -29.27 -29.57
CA ASP A 202 40.06 -28.35 -28.97
C ASP A 202 40.68 -27.22 -28.12
N ILE A 203 42.01 -27.17 -27.98
CA ILE A 203 42.72 -26.16 -27.16
C ILE A 203 43.30 -25.02 -28.02
N THR A 204 43.18 -25.07 -29.34
CA THR A 204 43.68 -23.99 -30.21
C THR A 204 42.57 -23.01 -30.59
N ALA A 205 42.10 -22.22 -29.63
CA ALA A 205 41.38 -20.98 -29.95
C ALA A 205 42.42 -19.86 -30.18
N PRO A 206 42.32 -19.09 -31.28
CA PRO A 206 43.33 -18.13 -31.68
C PRO A 206 43.37 -16.92 -30.75
N SER A 207 44.56 -16.60 -30.25
CA SER A 207 44.87 -15.31 -29.65
C SER A 207 45.18 -14.31 -30.76
N GLU A 208 44.30 -13.34 -30.98
CA GLU A 208 44.65 -12.09 -31.65
C GLU A 208 44.29 -10.90 -30.75
N VAL A 209 45.30 -10.36 -30.07
CA VAL A 209 45.33 -8.96 -29.65
C VAL A 209 46.62 -8.37 -30.22
N GLY A 210 46.51 -7.77 -31.40
CA GLY A 210 47.54 -6.93 -31.98
C GLY A 210 47.48 -5.54 -31.35
N THR A 211 48.32 -5.31 -30.35
CA THR A 211 48.76 -3.99 -29.90
C THR A 211 49.66 -3.36 -30.97
N GLY A 212 49.21 -2.28 -31.59
CA GLY A 212 50.04 -1.39 -32.41
C GLY A 212 50.58 -0.24 -31.57
N GLU A 213 51.89 -0.24 -31.32
CA GLU A 213 52.66 0.90 -30.85
C GLU A 213 52.91 1.91 -31.97
N GLU A 214 52.57 3.17 -31.68
CA GLU A 214 53.41 4.37 -31.76
C GLU A 214 54.63 4.38 -32.70
N LYS A 215 54.67 5.37 -33.63
CA LYS A 215 55.89 6.09 -34.00
C LYS A 215 55.59 7.41 -34.73
N THR A 216 56.07 8.50 -34.11
CA THR A 216 56.50 9.82 -34.67
C THR A 216 55.51 10.69 -35.43
#